data_AF-A0A2G3E911-F1
#
_entry.id   AF-A0A2G3E911-F1
#
_cell.length_a   1.000
_cell.length_b   1.000
_cell.length_c   1.000
_cell.angle_alpha   90.00
_cell.angle_beta   90.00
_cell.angle_gamma   90.00
#
_symmetry.space_group_name_H-M   'P 1'
#
loop_
_entity.id
_entity.type
_entity.pdbx_description
1 polymer ?
#
loop_
_entity_poly.entity_id
_entity_poly.type
_entity_poly.pdbx_seq_one_letter_code
_entity_poly.pdbx_strand_id
1 'polypeptide(L)'
;MDCQKIFNIYFYVNIFLFLVAVIATVVLWKSNSIYDKYEKIRNSRYRKQIIMAYRVGVALFTLIGFFTAILPVIRDKKSINNKTYNVDYGEVVYISKDRGPYGLTKLFRIETDGKILEVDVLKRDKGILKGDYVKVTWLENSKEAVVEKCDKEE
;
A
#
# COMPACT_ATOMS: atom_id res chain seq x y z
N MET A 1 0.42 -2.04 21.03
CA MET A 1 1.19 -2.83 20.03
C MET A 1 2.45 -2.03 19.60
N ASP A 2 3.51 -2.63 19.04
CA ASP A 2 4.70 -1.85 18.61
C ASP A 2 4.50 -1.21 17.22
N CYS A 3 3.86 -0.04 17.19
CA CYS A 3 3.55 0.70 15.97
C CYS A 3 4.80 1.11 15.18
N GLN A 4 5.88 1.49 15.87
CA GLN A 4 7.11 1.94 15.21
C GLN A 4 7.72 0.81 14.37
N LYS A 5 7.81 -0.40 14.94
CA LYS A 5 8.31 -1.57 14.20
C LYS A 5 7.42 -1.92 13.02
N ILE A 6 6.10 -1.90 13.19
CA ILE A 6 5.13 -2.23 12.14
C ILE A 6 5.24 -1.25 10.97
N PHE A 7 5.21 0.05 11.23
CA PHE A 7 5.31 1.06 10.19
C PHE A 7 6.68 1.08 9.52
N ASN A 8 7.77 0.81 10.24
CA ASN A 8 9.09 0.67 9.62
C ASN A 8 9.15 -0.52 8.67
N ILE A 9 8.61 -1.69 9.07
CA ILE A 9 8.56 -2.87 8.18
C ILE A 9 7.78 -2.52 6.91
N TYR A 10 6.59 -1.93 7.07
CA TYR A 10 5.77 -1.49 5.94
C TYR A 10 6.52 -0.52 5.01
N PHE A 11 7.19 0.48 5.58
CA PHE A 11 8.02 1.42 4.82
C PHE A 11 9.10 0.69 4.00
N TYR A 12 9.92 -0.16 4.63
CA TYR A 12 11.03 -0.82 3.94
C TYR A 12 10.55 -1.81 2.87
N VAL A 13 9.45 -2.54 3.13
CA VAL A 13 8.86 -3.45 2.16
C VAL A 13 8.39 -2.69 0.91
N ASN A 14 7.68 -1.57 1.08
CA ASN A 14 7.22 -0.76 -0.07
C ASN A 14 8.38 -0.19 -0.88
N ILE A 15 9.39 0.36 -0.22
CA ILE A 15 10.59 0.88 -0.90
C ILE A 15 11.31 -0.25 -1.66
N PHE A 16 11.47 -1.42 -1.05
CA PHE A 16 12.11 -2.56 -1.68
C PHE A 16 11.35 -3.05 -2.92
N LEU A 17 10.02 -3.25 -2.81
CA LEU A 17 9.18 -3.67 -3.94
C LEU A 17 9.23 -2.66 -5.09
N PHE A 18 9.26 -1.36 -4.78
CA PHE A 18 9.39 -0.32 -5.78
C PHE A 18 10.76 -0.36 -6.49
N LEU A 19 11.85 -0.56 -5.75
CA LEU A 19 13.18 -0.72 -6.37
C LEU A 19 13.22 -1.92 -7.31
N VAL A 20 12.60 -3.04 -6.94
CA VAL A 20 12.47 -4.20 -7.85
C VAL A 20 11.69 -3.83 -9.11
N ALA A 21 10.59 -3.08 -9.00
CA ALA A 21 9.82 -2.61 -10.15
C ALA A 21 10.63 -1.66 -11.06
N VAL A 22 11.44 -0.77 -10.48
CA VAL A 22 12.35 0.11 -11.24
C VAL A 22 13.39 -0.72 -11.99
N ILE A 23 14.03 -1.68 -11.33
CA ILE A 23 15.01 -2.58 -11.97
C ILE A 23 14.35 -3.37 -13.11
N ALA A 24 13.17 -3.94 -12.87
CA ALA A 24 12.42 -4.68 -13.88
C ALA A 24 12.10 -3.79 -15.10
N THR A 25 11.70 -2.53 -14.87
CA THR A 25 11.46 -1.54 -15.92
C THR A 25 12.72 -1.31 -16.75
N VAL A 26 13.88 -1.06 -16.11
CA VAL A 26 15.15 -0.87 -16.80
C VAL A 26 15.54 -2.09 -17.64
N VAL A 27 15.37 -3.30 -17.08
CA VAL A 27 15.67 -4.56 -17.78
C VAL A 27 14.78 -4.73 -19.01
N LEU A 28 13.48 -4.45 -18.91
CA LEU A 28 12.54 -4.50 -20.04
C LEU A 28 12.86 -3.45 -21.12
N TRP A 29 13.37 -2.29 -20.72
CA TRP A 29 13.82 -1.26 -21.65
C TRP A 29 15.10 -1.64 -22.39
N LYS A 30 16.06 -2.29 -21.73
CA LYS A 30 17.31 -2.72 -22.36
C LYS A 30 17.19 -4.01 -23.16
N SER A 31 16.36 -4.95 -22.71
CA SER A 31 16.28 -6.29 -23.29
C SER A 31 15.24 -6.38 -24.40
N ASN A 32 15.68 -6.78 -25.59
CA ASN A 32 14.79 -7.24 -26.65
C ASN A 32 14.49 -8.74 -26.53
N SER A 33 15.36 -9.51 -25.86
CA SER A 33 15.29 -10.98 -25.80
C SER A 33 14.05 -11.48 -25.06
N ILE A 34 13.50 -10.69 -24.13
CA ILE A 34 12.27 -11.01 -23.41
C ILE A 34 11.09 -11.10 -24.40
N TYR A 35 11.03 -10.23 -25.40
CA TYR A 35 9.96 -10.20 -26.38
C TYR A 35 10.13 -11.26 -27.48
N ASP A 36 11.37 -11.66 -27.76
CA ASP A 36 11.69 -12.65 -28.79
C ASP A 36 11.34 -14.08 -28.40
N LYS A 37 11.10 -14.33 -27.11
CA LYS A 37 10.54 -15.58 -26.61
C LYS A 37 9.09 -15.81 -27.05
N TYR A 38 8.36 -14.75 -27.38
CA TYR A 38 6.95 -14.83 -27.75
C TYR A 38 6.80 -14.80 -29.27
N GLU A 39 6.52 -15.96 -29.86
CA GLU A 39 6.43 -16.14 -31.32
C GLU A 39 5.44 -15.17 -31.99
N LYS A 40 4.30 -14.91 -31.34
CA LYS A 40 3.29 -13.93 -31.81
C LYS A 40 3.84 -12.50 -31.91
N ILE A 41 4.74 -12.10 -31.01
CA ILE A 41 5.36 -10.77 -31.02
C ILE A 41 6.50 -10.76 -32.05
N ARG A 42 7.31 -11.82 -32.08
CA ARG A 42 8.47 -11.96 -32.97
C ARG A 42 8.08 -11.88 -34.45
N ASN A 43 6.99 -12.54 -34.84
CA ASN A 43 6.55 -12.65 -36.24
C ASN A 43 5.52 -11.57 -36.63
N SER A 44 5.18 -10.64 -35.73
CA SER A 44 4.21 -9.57 -36.01
C SER A 44 4.82 -8.44 -36.85
N ARG A 45 4.05 -7.95 -37.83
CA ARG A 45 4.37 -6.73 -38.58
C ARG A 45 4.52 -5.50 -37.68
N TYR A 46 3.87 -5.51 -36.52
CA TYR A 46 3.85 -4.42 -35.54
C TYR A 46 4.82 -4.64 -34.36
N ARG A 47 5.77 -5.57 -34.46
CA ARG A 47 6.70 -5.93 -33.37
C ARG A 47 7.30 -4.72 -32.64
N LYS A 48 7.84 -3.74 -33.37
CA LYS A 48 8.46 -2.53 -32.77
C LYS A 48 7.45 -1.71 -31.95
N GLN A 49 6.23 -1.55 -32.46
CA GLN A 49 5.17 -0.79 -31.78
C GLN A 49 4.68 -1.53 -30.53
N ILE A 50 4.52 -2.86 -30.62
CA ILE A 50 4.13 -3.70 -29.49
C ILE A 50 5.18 -3.60 -28.36
N ILE A 51 6.46 -3.76 -28.69
CA ILE A 51 7.56 -3.65 -27.71
C ILE A 51 7.58 -2.26 -27.06
N MET A 52 7.44 -1.20 -27.88
CA MET A 52 7.40 0.17 -27.37
C MET A 52 6.20 0.40 -26.45
N ALA A 53 5.01 -0.12 -26.81
CA ALA A 53 3.81 -0.02 -25.99
C ALA A 53 3.99 -0.69 -24.62
N TYR A 54 4.60 -1.89 -24.56
CA TYR A 54 4.92 -2.53 -23.29
C TYR A 54 5.90 -1.71 -22.45
N ARG A 55 6.96 -1.19 -23.06
CA ARG A 55 7.97 -0.39 -22.37
C ARG A 55 7.40 0.88 -21.76
N VAL A 56 6.61 1.62 -22.56
CA VAL A 56 5.92 2.83 -22.12
C VAL A 56 4.88 2.49 -21.07
N GLY A 57 4.09 1.43 -21.26
CA GLY A 57 3.09 0.98 -20.30
C GLY A 57 3.67 0.62 -18.93
N VAL A 58 4.77 -0.14 -18.89
CA VAL A 58 5.45 -0.49 -17.63
C VAL A 58 6.10 0.72 -16.98
N ALA A 59 6.68 1.63 -17.77
CA ALA A 59 7.23 2.89 -17.24
C ALA A 59 6.14 3.77 -16.61
N LEU A 60 5.01 3.93 -17.29
CA LEU A 60 3.84 4.66 -16.77
C LEU A 60 3.28 4.00 -15.51
N PHE A 61 3.14 2.67 -15.50
CA PHE A 61 2.69 1.94 -14.32
C PHE A 61 3.62 2.18 -13.11
N THR A 62 4.93 2.11 -13.33
CA THR A 62 5.93 2.38 -12.28
C THR A 62 5.85 3.82 -11.79
N LEU A 63 5.69 4.79 -12.70
CA LEU A 63 5.54 6.20 -12.34
C LEU A 63 4.26 6.46 -11.54
N ILE A 64 3.13 5.88 -11.94
CA ILE A 64 1.87 5.99 -11.20
C ILE A 64 2.04 5.38 -9.80
N GLY A 65 2.63 4.18 -9.71
CA GLY A 65 2.91 3.53 -8.43
C GLY A 65 3.81 4.35 -7.51
N PHE A 66 4.77 5.10 -8.07
CA PHE A 66 5.58 6.05 -7.30
C PHE A 66 4.71 7.11 -6.62
N PHE A 67 3.84 7.78 -7.38
CA PHE A 67 3.01 8.87 -6.83
C PHE A 67 1.91 8.39 -5.88
N THR A 68 1.30 7.23 -6.16
CA THR A 68 0.15 6.75 -5.38
C THR A 68 0.53 5.90 -4.19
N ALA A 69 1.62 5.13 -4.25
CA ALA A 69 2.02 4.22 -3.18
C ALA A 69 3.30 4.68 -2.46
N ILE A 70 4.31 5.16 -3.18
CA ILE A 70 5.64 5.41 -2.58
C ILE A 70 5.77 6.81 -1.99
N LEU A 71 5.28 7.83 -2.69
CA LEU A 71 5.37 9.21 -2.24
C LEU A 71 4.68 9.43 -0.88
N PRO A 72 3.47 8.90 -0.61
CA PRO A 72 2.85 9.00 0.72
C PRO A 72 3.70 8.35 1.81
N VAL A 73 4.23 7.15 1.54
CA VAL A 73 5.09 6.38 2.46
C VAL A 73 6.39 7.13 2.78
N ILE A 74 6.99 7.80 1.79
CA ILE A 74 8.17 8.65 2.00
C ILE A 74 7.83 9.83 2.91
N ARG A 75 6.69 10.50 2.68
CA ARG A 75 6.24 11.63 3.52
C ARG A 75 5.99 11.21 4.96
N ASP A 76 5.52 9.99 5.18
CA ASP A 76 5.29 9.45 6.53
C ASP A 76 6.58 9.05 7.25
N LYS A 77 7.73 8.91 6.58
CA LYS A 77 8.98 8.48 7.22
C LYS A 77 9.40 9.37 8.38
N LYS A 78 9.18 10.69 8.27
CA LYS A 78 9.45 11.64 9.35
C LYS A 78 8.60 11.32 10.59
N SER A 79 7.31 11.08 10.39
CA SER A 79 6.37 10.71 11.47
C SER A 79 6.73 9.36 12.09
N ILE A 80 7.15 8.39 11.27
CA ILE A 80 7.62 7.07 11.74
C ILE A 80 8.85 7.19 12.64
N ASN A 81 9.84 7.98 12.22
CA ASN A 81 11.08 8.17 12.97
C ASN A 81 10.85 8.91 14.30
N ASN A 82 9.97 9.91 14.28
CA ASN A 82 9.68 10.76 15.45
C ASN A 82 8.55 10.22 16.33
N LYS A 83 7.91 9.10 15.97
CA LYS A 83 6.75 8.51 16.65
C LYS A 83 5.55 9.47 16.78
N THR A 84 5.38 10.38 15.83
CA THR A 84 4.28 11.35 15.80
C THR A 84 3.15 10.82 14.93
N TYR A 85 2.45 9.82 15.43
CA TYR A 85 1.30 9.19 14.77
C TYR A 85 0.02 9.92 15.14
N ASN A 86 -0.97 9.85 14.25
CA ASN A 86 -2.32 10.22 14.62
C ASN A 86 -2.95 9.07 15.40
N VAL A 87 -3.68 9.39 16.46
CA VAL A 87 -4.34 8.43 17.33
C VAL A 87 -5.74 8.92 17.60
N ASP A 88 -6.71 8.01 17.51
CA ASP A 88 -8.12 8.29 17.76
C ASP A 88 -8.81 7.02 18.28
N TYR A 89 -10.00 7.17 18.84
CA TYR A 89 -10.79 6.10 19.43
C TYR A 89 -12.20 6.13 18.88
N GLY A 90 -12.72 4.96 18.51
CA GLY A 90 -14.04 4.91 17.89
C GLY A 90 -14.57 3.51 17.67
N GLU A 91 -15.79 3.46 17.15
CA GLU A 91 -16.49 2.21 16.88
C GLU A 91 -16.21 1.74 15.45
N VAL A 92 -15.89 0.47 15.26
CA VAL A 92 -15.71 -0.11 13.94
C VAL A 92 -17.06 -0.27 13.25
N VAL A 93 -17.38 0.58 12.28
CA VAL A 93 -18.66 0.52 11.54
C VAL A 93 -18.58 -0.36 10.30
N TYR A 94 -17.38 -0.60 9.77
CA TYR A 94 -17.18 -1.47 8.61
C TYR A 94 -15.78 -2.08 8.57
N ILE A 95 -15.73 -3.35 8.17
CA ILE A 95 -14.49 -4.08 7.86
C ILE A 95 -14.67 -4.66 6.46
N SER A 96 -13.82 -4.27 5.52
CA SER A 96 -13.79 -4.88 4.19
C SER A 96 -13.30 -6.32 4.23
N LYS A 97 -13.71 -7.12 3.23
CA LYS A 97 -12.92 -8.28 2.82
C LYS A 97 -11.59 -7.79 2.23
N ASP A 98 -10.53 -8.56 2.44
CA ASP A 98 -9.12 -8.22 2.16
C ASP A 98 -8.94 -7.23 0.97
N ARG A 99 -8.24 -6.12 1.22
CA ARG A 99 -7.91 -5.07 0.26
C ARG A 99 -6.38 -4.95 0.07
N GLY A 100 -5.98 -4.17 -0.95
CA GLY A 100 -4.59 -3.97 -1.32
C GLY A 100 -4.01 -5.10 -2.19
N PRO A 101 -2.84 -4.89 -2.81
CA PRO A 101 -2.17 -5.93 -3.56
C PRO A 101 -1.94 -7.15 -2.65
N TYR A 102 -2.42 -8.32 -3.09
CA TYR A 102 -2.32 -9.60 -2.39
C TYR A 102 -3.13 -9.73 -1.08
N GLY A 103 -4.10 -8.84 -0.82
CA GLY A 103 -4.95 -8.95 0.38
C GLY A 103 -4.22 -8.66 1.69
N LEU A 104 -3.12 -7.90 1.62
CA LEU A 104 -2.24 -7.63 2.75
C LEU A 104 -2.83 -6.61 3.74
N THR A 105 -3.84 -5.85 3.35
CA THR A 105 -4.49 -4.86 4.21
C THR A 105 -5.99 -5.09 4.27
N LYS A 106 -6.64 -4.51 5.29
CA LYS A 106 -8.09 -4.46 5.39
C LYS A 106 -8.51 -3.02 5.56
N LEU A 107 -9.43 -2.54 4.73
CA LEU A 107 -10.06 -1.26 4.98
C LEU A 107 -10.96 -1.38 6.21
N PHE A 108 -10.70 -0.52 7.19
CA PHE A 108 -11.58 -0.27 8.32
C PHE A 108 -12.21 1.10 8.14
N ARG A 109 -13.50 1.20 8.47
CA ARG A 109 -14.17 2.48 8.71
C ARG A 109 -14.50 2.54 10.19
N ILE A 110 -14.00 3.57 10.85
CA ILE A 110 -14.13 3.77 12.28
C ILE A 110 -14.86 5.09 12.48
N GLU A 111 -15.93 5.07 13.26
CA GLU A 111 -16.67 6.27 13.62
C GLU A 111 -16.03 6.90 14.86
N THR A 112 -15.47 8.10 14.69
CA THR A 112 -14.84 8.89 15.74
C THR A 112 -15.52 10.26 15.79
N ASP A 113 -16.08 10.64 16.95
CA ASP A 113 -16.77 11.92 17.17
C ASP A 113 -17.77 12.34 16.06
N GLY A 114 -18.56 11.38 15.58
CA GLY A 114 -19.57 11.58 14.52
C GLY A 114 -19.01 11.73 13.10
N LYS A 115 -17.72 11.45 12.89
CA LYS A 115 -17.07 11.39 11.57
C LYS A 115 -16.60 9.98 11.26
N ILE A 116 -16.61 9.62 9.98
CA ILE A 116 -16.08 8.32 9.53
C ILE A 116 -14.63 8.51 9.10
N LEU A 117 -13.72 7.86 9.83
CA LEU A 117 -12.32 7.72 9.48
C LEU A 117 -12.13 6.43 8.67
N GLU A 118 -11.64 6.57 7.43
CA GLU A 118 -11.26 5.43 6.57
C GLU A 118 -9.75 5.20 6.63
N VAL A 119 -9.33 3.98 6.99
CA VAL A 119 -7.91 3.60 7.08
C VAL A 119 -7.66 2.18 6.55
N ASP A 120 -6.50 1.98 5.95
CA ASP A 120 -6.01 0.66 5.56
C ASP A 120 -5.23 0.05 6.73
N VAL A 121 -5.68 -1.10 7.22
CA VAL A 121 -5.14 -1.71 8.44
C VAL A 121 -4.03 -2.71 8.11
N LEU A 122 -2.81 -2.37 8.52
CA LEU A 122 -1.61 -3.20 8.41
C LEU A 122 -1.59 -4.32 9.45
N LYS A 123 -2.01 -4.00 10.67
CA LYS A 123 -2.05 -4.96 11.77
C LYS A 123 -3.14 -4.60 12.75
N ARG A 124 -3.79 -5.63 13.28
CA ARG A 124 -4.84 -5.50 14.27
C ARG A 124 -4.79 -6.58 15.33
N ASP A 125 -5.42 -6.33 16.46
CA ASP A 125 -5.72 -7.38 17.42
C ASP A 125 -6.69 -8.41 16.83
N LYS A 126 -6.54 -9.66 17.28
CA LYS A 126 -7.41 -10.75 16.85
C LYS A 126 -8.81 -10.55 17.41
N GLY A 127 -9.81 -10.95 16.63
CA GLY A 127 -11.20 -10.94 17.09
C GLY A 127 -11.89 -9.57 17.05
N ILE A 128 -11.27 -8.53 16.45
CA ILE A 128 -11.98 -7.27 16.20
C ILE A 128 -13.09 -7.50 15.15
N LEU A 129 -14.31 -7.13 15.50
CA LEU A 129 -15.52 -7.20 14.68
C LEU A 129 -16.16 -5.82 14.50
N LYS A 130 -17.15 -5.74 13.60
CA LYS A 130 -18.00 -4.55 13.50
C LYS A 130 -18.75 -4.35 14.82
N GLY A 131 -18.78 -3.12 15.32
CA GLY A 131 -19.36 -2.73 16.61
C GLY A 131 -18.36 -2.70 17.77
N ASP A 132 -17.14 -3.22 17.58
CA ASP A 132 -16.11 -3.12 18.61
C ASP A 132 -15.58 -1.69 18.71
N TYR A 133 -15.35 -1.23 19.94
CA TYR A 133 -14.61 -0.01 20.22
C TYR A 133 -13.10 -0.29 20.11
N VAL A 134 -12.37 0.58 19.41
CA VAL A 134 -10.96 0.37 19.09
C VAL A 134 -10.17 1.66 19.19
N LYS A 135 -8.89 1.50 19.50
CA LYS A 135 -7.87 2.52 19.34
C LYS A 135 -7.26 2.37 17.95
N VAL A 136 -7.33 3.41 17.15
CA VAL A 136 -6.69 3.45 15.83
C VAL A 136 -5.48 4.37 15.88
N THR A 137 -4.33 3.87 15.42
CA THR A 137 -3.10 4.64 15.25
C THR A 137 -2.71 4.61 13.78
N TRP A 138 -2.64 5.75 13.09
CA TRP A 138 -2.41 5.80 11.65
C TRP A 138 -1.35 6.83 11.22
N LEU A 139 -0.86 6.62 10.00
CA LEU A 139 0.03 7.52 9.28
C LEU A 139 -0.76 8.49 8.40
N GLU A 140 -0.42 9.77 8.44
CA GLU A 140 -1.28 10.81 7.85
C GLU A 140 -1.34 10.75 6.32
N ASN A 141 -0.24 10.47 5.64
CA ASN A 141 -0.19 10.55 4.18
C ASN A 141 -0.63 9.24 3.53
N SER A 142 -0.16 8.09 4.02
CA SER A 142 -0.53 6.76 3.49
C SER A 142 -1.86 6.23 4.02
N LYS A 143 -2.40 6.79 5.12
CA LYS A 143 -3.61 6.31 5.82
C LYS A 143 -3.53 4.85 6.28
N GLU A 144 -2.30 4.35 6.43
CA GLU A 144 -2.02 3.02 6.94
C GLU A 144 -2.06 3.03 8.47
N ALA A 145 -2.73 2.03 9.03
CA ALA A 145 -3.14 2.03 10.41
C ALA A 145 -2.85 0.71 11.13
N VAL A 146 -2.73 0.87 12.43
CA VAL A 146 -2.69 -0.17 13.45
C VAL A 146 -3.93 -0.02 14.32
N VAL A 147 -4.68 -1.11 14.50
CA VAL A 147 -5.94 -1.10 15.27
C VAL A 147 -5.83 -2.03 16.47
N GLU A 148 -6.00 -1.48 17.66
CA GLU A 148 -5.95 -2.21 18.93
C GLU A 148 -7.35 -2.24 19.55
N LYS A 149 -7.74 -3.38 20.13
CA LYS A 149 -9.03 -3.48 20.81
C LYS A 149 -8.94 -2.74 22.14
N CYS A 150 -9.92 -1.93 22.47
CA CYS A 150 -9.98 -1.24 23.76
C CYS A 150 -11.41 -1.26 24.32
N ASP A 151 -11.51 -1.21 25.64
CA ASP A 151 -12.79 -1.03 26.29
C ASP A 151 -13.22 0.43 26.14
N LYS A 152 -14.53 0.65 25.98
CA LYS A 152 -15.09 2.00 26.01
C LYS A 152 -15.06 2.44 27.48
N GLU A 153 -14.24 3.44 27.80
CA GLU A 153 -14.33 4.08 29.11
C GLU A 153 -15.72 4.73 29.21
N GLU A 154 -16.51 4.30 30.20
CA GLU A 154 -17.86 4.81 30.51
C GLU A 154 -17.82 6.23 31.10
#